data_AF-A0AAX4HIW8-F1
#
_entry.id   AF-A0AAX4HIW8-F1
#
_cell.length_a   1.000
_cell.length_b   1.000
_cell.length_c   1.000
_cell.angle_alpha   90.00
_cell.angle_beta   90.00
_cell.angle_gamma   90.00
#
_symmetry.space_group_name_H-M   'P 1'
#
loop_
_entity.id
_entity.type
_entity.pdbx_description
1 polymer ?
#
loop_
_entity_poly.entity_id
_entity_poly.type
_entity_poly.pdbx_seq_one_letter_code
_entity_poly.pdbx_strand_id
1 'polypeptide(L)'
;MAQDQTKKEALFNEVKGSLFEYLVAKEIARLGNEELQFQQTLDRNYLNVLSQQDRMVRQFYPEMLPFLNQVSKNTVARMVEYLGKLPKNPKVMGKFSNSAIHDEIHEADLLVNHDDVLLPVSLKLNKKHAYVNTKSGGIKSFFLQYFPFLDSSIQEKFNQLVDLEFSRMAFELHALHDLDYSGNFGLWVQKGFSELPGELDQDSRNILKSYYARIAQEMHTILSNAQKQNPEAFAASLAPLMGFGKSEILQVICFHEFPSGESPDIDLHTYSDLKKYLSDAKIGEFNSIASVELDIGPWSLHIRVKPMNKFTTTAIKINCSIKVRK
;
A
#
# COMPACT_ATOMS: atom_id res chain seq x y z
N MET A 1 5.62 -0.89 26.21
CA MET A 1 6.38 -1.96 25.51
C MET A 1 5.77 -2.31 24.14
N ALA A 2 4.45 -2.43 24.00
CA ALA A 2 3.79 -2.70 22.70
C ALA A 2 3.85 -1.53 21.67
N GLN A 3 3.76 -0.27 22.13
CA GLN A 3 3.91 0.95 21.31
C GLN A 3 5.22 1.03 20.54
N ASP A 4 6.31 0.58 21.17
CA ASP A 4 7.64 0.58 20.57
C ASP A 4 7.70 -0.49 19.46
N GLN A 5 7.09 -1.64 19.69
CA GLN A 5 7.09 -2.77 18.77
C GLN A 5 6.29 -2.51 17.48
N THR A 6 5.10 -1.90 17.57
CA THR A 6 4.28 -1.61 16.36
C THR A 6 4.89 -0.50 15.50
N LYS A 7 5.46 0.54 16.13
CA LYS A 7 6.19 1.60 15.41
C LYS A 7 7.47 1.05 14.78
N LYS A 8 8.20 0.20 15.51
CA LYS A 8 9.36 -0.53 15.00
C LYS A 8 8.99 -1.41 13.80
N GLU A 9 7.88 -2.14 13.85
CA GLU A 9 7.42 -2.98 12.73
C GLU A 9 7.03 -2.18 11.48
N ALA A 10 6.31 -1.07 11.64
CA ALA A 10 5.95 -0.21 10.51
C ALA A 10 7.19 0.41 9.86
N LEU A 11 8.08 0.98 10.68
CA LEU A 11 9.37 1.53 10.23
C LEU A 11 10.22 0.45 9.58
N PHE A 12 10.27 -0.74 10.17
CA PHE A 12 11.01 -1.87 9.64
C PHE A 12 10.48 -2.35 8.28
N ASN A 13 9.15 -2.37 8.10
CA ASN A 13 8.55 -2.72 6.81
C ASN A 13 8.86 -1.70 5.70
N GLU A 14 9.00 -0.42 6.05
CA GLU A 14 9.43 0.63 5.11
C GLU A 14 10.93 0.51 4.78
N VAL A 15 11.75 0.29 5.80
CA VAL A 15 13.21 0.09 5.70
C VAL A 15 13.54 -1.09 4.79
N LYS A 16 12.91 -2.25 5.01
CA LYS A 16 13.19 -3.46 4.21
C LYS A 16 12.77 -3.29 2.74
N GLY A 17 11.68 -2.57 2.46
CA GLY A 17 11.22 -2.30 1.10
C GLY A 17 12.21 -1.42 0.34
N SER A 18 12.63 -0.32 0.97
CA SER A 18 13.62 0.61 0.39
C SER A 18 14.96 -0.08 0.09
N LEU A 19 15.44 -0.91 1.02
CA LEU A 19 16.68 -1.67 0.82
C LEU A 19 16.52 -2.73 -0.28
N PHE A 20 15.37 -3.40 -0.35
CA PHE A 20 15.09 -4.37 -1.40
C PHE A 20 15.09 -3.73 -2.80
N GLU A 21 14.41 -2.59 -2.97
CA GLU A 21 14.38 -1.83 -4.22
C GLU A 21 15.81 -1.47 -4.69
N TYR A 22 16.63 -0.93 -3.79
CA TYR A 22 18.03 -0.64 -4.06
C TYR A 22 18.82 -1.88 -4.46
N LEU A 23 18.65 -3.00 -3.75
CA LEU A 23 19.39 -4.24 -4.02
C LEU A 23 18.99 -4.89 -5.35
N VAL A 24 17.72 -4.79 -5.76
CA VAL A 24 17.26 -5.23 -7.09
C VAL A 24 17.92 -4.38 -8.18
N ALA A 25 17.88 -3.05 -8.04
CA ALA A 25 18.51 -2.14 -8.99
C ALA A 25 20.03 -2.37 -9.10
N LYS A 26 20.71 -2.51 -7.96
CA LYS A 26 22.13 -2.82 -7.88
C LYS A 26 22.47 -4.13 -8.59
N GLU A 27 21.67 -5.18 -8.38
CA GLU A 27 21.91 -6.48 -8.99
C GLU A 27 21.73 -6.45 -10.52
N ILE A 28 20.73 -5.72 -11.03
CA ILE A 28 20.58 -5.45 -12.47
C ILE A 28 21.85 -4.77 -13.01
N ALA A 29 22.30 -3.70 -12.35
CA ALA A 29 23.49 -2.96 -12.77
C ALA A 29 24.75 -3.83 -12.74
N ARG A 30 24.90 -4.68 -11.71
CA ARG A 30 26.03 -5.61 -11.56
C ARG A 30 26.07 -6.61 -12.70
N LEU A 31 24.95 -7.25 -13.02
CA LEU A 31 24.86 -8.21 -14.13
C LEU A 31 25.07 -7.54 -15.49
N GLY A 32 24.73 -6.25 -15.61
CA GLY A 32 24.93 -5.45 -16.81
C GLY A 32 26.32 -4.84 -16.98
N ASN A 33 27.21 -4.99 -15.99
CA ASN A 33 28.48 -4.26 -15.88
C ASN A 33 28.33 -2.71 -15.85
N GLU A 34 27.20 -2.24 -15.30
CA GLU A 34 26.82 -0.83 -15.19
C GLU A 34 26.84 -0.33 -13.73
N GLU A 35 27.38 -1.11 -12.78
CA GLU A 35 27.33 -0.79 -11.34
C GLU A 35 27.93 0.58 -11.00
N LEU A 36 29.06 0.95 -11.62
CA LEU A 36 29.68 2.26 -11.41
C LEU A 36 28.77 3.39 -11.88
N GLN A 37 28.14 3.24 -13.05
CA GLN A 37 27.24 4.24 -13.61
C GLN A 37 26.00 4.36 -12.72
N PHE A 38 25.41 3.24 -12.31
CA PHE A 38 24.29 3.20 -11.37
C PHE A 38 24.60 3.97 -10.08
N GLN A 39 25.74 3.71 -9.43
CA GLN A 39 26.13 4.40 -8.21
C GLN A 39 26.25 5.92 -8.38
N GLN A 40 26.70 6.37 -9.56
CA GLN A 40 26.81 7.80 -9.88
C GLN A 40 25.45 8.48 -10.08
N THR A 41 24.39 7.73 -10.36
CA THR A 41 23.02 8.28 -10.51
C THR A 41 22.30 8.52 -9.17
N LEU A 42 22.81 7.97 -8.06
CA LEU A 42 22.15 8.06 -6.76
C LEU A 42 22.40 9.40 -6.08
N ASP A 43 21.33 10.02 -5.62
CA ASP A 43 21.41 11.25 -4.84
C ASP A 43 22.12 11.01 -3.49
N ARG A 44 22.91 11.99 -3.03
CA ARG A 44 23.67 11.88 -1.77
C ARG A 44 22.76 11.76 -0.55
N ASN A 45 21.61 12.44 -0.53
CA ASN A 45 20.66 12.31 0.57
C ASN A 45 20.03 10.92 0.56
N TYR A 46 19.70 10.39 -0.63
CA TYR A 46 19.23 9.02 -0.76
C TYR A 46 20.24 8.00 -0.22
N LEU A 47 21.54 8.15 -0.55
CA LEU A 47 22.61 7.31 0.02
C LEU A 47 22.73 7.43 1.55
N ASN A 48 22.58 8.64 2.10
CA ASN A 48 22.57 8.84 3.55
C ASN A 48 21.41 8.12 4.23
N VAL A 49 20.20 8.19 3.65
CA VAL A 49 19.01 7.48 4.14
C VAL A 49 19.23 5.97 4.06
N LEU A 50 19.69 5.44 2.93
CA LEU A 50 20.01 4.02 2.78
C LEU A 50 21.04 3.54 3.79
N SER A 51 22.08 4.33 4.07
CA SER A 51 23.10 4.00 5.08
C SER A 51 22.51 3.91 6.50
N GLN A 52 21.59 4.81 6.85
CA GLN A 52 20.88 4.75 8.13
C GLN A 52 19.97 3.51 8.22
N GLN A 53 19.26 3.21 7.14
CA GLN A 53 18.40 2.03 7.02
C GLN A 53 19.22 0.73 7.14
N ASP A 54 20.35 0.60 6.44
CA ASP A 54 21.26 -0.55 6.54
C ASP A 54 21.79 -0.72 7.98
N ARG A 55 22.25 0.35 8.63
CA ARG A 55 22.70 0.30 10.03
C ARG A 55 21.60 -0.18 10.97
N MET A 56 20.38 0.31 10.79
CA MET A 56 19.23 -0.12 11.59
C MET A 56 18.96 -1.61 11.41
N VAL A 57 18.97 -2.12 10.18
CA VAL A 57 18.78 -3.56 9.93
C VAL A 57 19.91 -4.38 10.54
N ARG A 58 21.18 -3.97 10.40
CA ARG A 58 22.31 -4.68 11.04
C ARG A 58 22.19 -4.77 12.55
N GLN A 59 21.70 -3.70 13.18
CA GLN A 59 21.58 -3.63 14.63
C GLN A 59 20.42 -4.48 15.17
N PHE A 60 19.27 -4.46 14.50
CA PHE A 60 18.05 -5.06 15.05
C PHE A 60 17.63 -6.39 14.38
N TYR A 61 18.05 -6.65 13.14
CA TYR A 61 17.67 -7.81 12.34
C TYR A 61 18.82 -8.25 11.41
N PRO A 62 19.97 -8.68 11.96
CA PRO A 62 21.18 -8.93 11.17
C PRO A 62 20.99 -9.99 10.06
N GLU A 63 20.13 -10.99 10.29
CA GLU A 63 19.79 -12.03 9.31
C GLU A 63 18.95 -11.53 8.13
N MET A 64 18.35 -10.33 8.24
CA MET A 64 17.54 -9.72 7.16
C MET A 64 18.41 -9.29 5.98
N LEU A 65 19.65 -8.82 6.19
CA LEU A 65 20.49 -8.36 5.07
C LEU A 65 20.92 -9.48 4.12
N PRO A 66 21.45 -10.62 4.60
CA PRO A 66 21.70 -11.78 3.72
C PRO A 66 20.44 -12.22 2.99
N PHE A 67 19.30 -12.24 3.68
CA PHE A 67 18.00 -12.57 3.09
C PHE A 67 17.61 -11.59 1.96
N LEU A 68 17.66 -10.27 2.21
CA LEU A 68 17.33 -9.24 1.21
C LEU A 68 18.22 -9.34 -0.04
N ASN A 69 19.51 -9.62 0.15
CA ASN A 69 20.42 -9.86 -0.97
C ASN A 69 20.07 -11.11 -1.77
N GLN A 70 19.62 -12.18 -1.11
CA GLN A 70 19.22 -13.41 -1.80
C GLN A 70 17.93 -13.21 -2.60
N VAL A 71 16.93 -12.58 -1.98
CA VAL A 71 15.64 -12.36 -2.66
C VAL A 71 15.76 -11.34 -3.80
N SER A 72 16.65 -10.34 -3.71
CA SER A 72 16.88 -9.41 -4.81
C SER A 72 17.48 -10.12 -6.03
N LYS A 73 18.45 -11.02 -5.82
CA LYS A 73 19.03 -11.85 -6.88
C LYS A 73 17.99 -12.74 -7.55
N ASN A 74 17.17 -13.43 -6.75
CA ASN A 74 16.09 -14.26 -7.27
C ASN A 74 15.07 -13.43 -8.06
N THR A 75 14.75 -12.23 -7.58
CA THR A 75 13.85 -11.29 -8.26
C THR A 75 14.39 -10.89 -9.62
N VAL A 76 15.66 -10.50 -9.70
CA VAL A 76 16.30 -10.14 -10.98
C VAL A 76 16.35 -11.35 -11.92
N ALA A 77 16.72 -12.54 -11.43
CA ALA A 77 16.72 -13.75 -12.25
C ALA A 77 15.34 -14.04 -12.87
N ARG A 78 14.28 -13.91 -12.08
CA ARG A 78 12.90 -14.09 -12.56
C ARG A 78 12.48 -12.99 -13.55
N MET A 79 12.89 -11.74 -13.32
CA MET A 79 12.67 -10.64 -14.28
C MET A 79 13.36 -10.91 -15.62
N VAL A 80 14.60 -11.40 -15.60
CA VAL A 80 15.34 -11.76 -16.82
C VAL A 80 14.65 -12.89 -17.58
N GLU A 81 14.19 -13.91 -16.87
CA GLU A 81 13.44 -15.01 -17.46
C GLU A 81 12.15 -14.51 -18.13
N TYR A 82 11.37 -13.69 -17.43
CA TYR A 82 10.11 -13.15 -17.93
C TYR A 82 10.30 -12.21 -19.14
N LEU A 83 11.32 -11.34 -19.09
CA LEU A 83 11.63 -10.38 -20.15
C LEU A 83 12.45 -11.01 -21.29
N GLY A 84 12.95 -12.24 -21.13
CA GLY A 84 13.83 -12.92 -22.08
C GLY A 84 15.25 -12.36 -22.16
N LYS A 85 15.57 -11.28 -21.42
CA LYS A 85 16.90 -10.64 -21.37
C LYS A 85 17.06 -9.73 -20.17
N LEU A 86 18.31 -9.37 -19.87
CA LEU A 86 18.65 -8.45 -18.80
C LEU A 86 18.19 -7.02 -19.12
N PRO A 87 17.32 -6.39 -18.30
CA PRO A 87 17.05 -4.97 -18.39
C PRO A 87 18.30 -4.15 -18.06
N LYS A 88 18.42 -2.93 -18.60
CA LYS A 88 19.62 -2.09 -18.48
C LYS A 88 19.34 -0.76 -17.79
N ASN A 89 20.38 -0.02 -17.43
CA ASN A 89 20.31 1.35 -16.89
C ASN A 89 19.30 1.51 -15.73
N PRO A 90 19.38 0.70 -14.67
CA PRO A 90 18.44 0.79 -13.56
C PRO A 90 18.55 2.16 -12.87
N LYS A 91 17.40 2.77 -12.57
CA LYS A 91 17.29 4.01 -11.78
C LYS A 91 16.26 3.84 -10.69
N VAL A 92 16.68 3.96 -9.44
CA VAL A 92 15.76 3.92 -8.29
C VAL A 92 15.04 5.25 -8.19
N MET A 93 13.71 5.22 -8.15
CA MET A 93 12.92 6.45 -8.11
C MET A 93 12.90 7.04 -6.70
N GLY A 94 12.71 6.21 -5.66
CA GLY A 94 12.72 6.63 -4.26
C GLY A 94 11.69 7.73 -3.91
N LYS A 95 11.33 7.85 -2.62
CA LYS A 95 10.43 8.92 -2.15
C LYS A 95 11.04 10.33 -2.14
N PHE A 96 12.30 10.46 -2.55
CA PHE A 96 13.10 11.69 -2.42
C PHE A 96 13.49 12.32 -3.78
N SER A 97 13.08 11.72 -4.90
CA SER A 97 13.24 12.34 -6.22
C SER A 97 12.19 13.44 -6.42
N ASN A 98 12.58 14.53 -7.09
CA ASN A 98 11.76 15.73 -7.29
C ASN A 98 10.32 15.41 -7.74
N SER A 99 9.34 16.03 -7.08
CA SER A 99 7.89 15.77 -7.17
C SER A 99 7.31 15.78 -8.59
N ALA A 100 7.88 16.57 -9.51
CA ALA A 100 7.37 16.67 -10.89
C ALA A 100 7.53 15.37 -11.70
N ILE A 101 8.60 14.60 -11.47
CA ILE A 101 8.83 13.32 -12.16
C ILE A 101 8.03 12.20 -11.49
N HIS A 102 7.78 12.30 -10.18
CA HIS A 102 7.00 11.31 -9.43
C HIS A 102 5.53 11.28 -9.87
N ASP A 103 4.96 12.42 -10.28
CA ASP A 103 3.61 12.49 -10.85
C ASP A 103 3.52 11.85 -12.24
N GLU A 104 4.61 11.87 -13.03
CA GLU A 104 4.67 11.22 -14.34
C GLU A 104 4.93 9.71 -14.25
N ILE A 105 5.53 9.21 -13.17
CA ILE A 105 6.00 7.81 -13.08
C ILE A 105 5.17 6.98 -12.05
N HIS A 106 4.22 7.63 -11.37
CA HIS A 106 3.22 7.05 -10.45
C HIS A 106 3.76 6.08 -9.39
N GLU A 107 3.65 4.76 -9.64
CA GLU A 107 3.88 3.67 -8.67
C GLU A 107 5.20 2.93 -8.91
N ALA A 108 6.00 3.36 -9.89
CA ALA A 108 7.26 2.70 -10.19
C ALA A 108 8.28 2.99 -9.09
N ASP A 109 8.88 1.93 -8.58
CA ASP A 109 9.96 1.98 -7.60
C ASP A 109 11.33 2.00 -8.32
N LEU A 110 11.37 1.45 -9.54
CA LEU A 110 12.53 1.31 -10.40
C LEU A 110 12.16 1.67 -11.85
N LEU A 111 13.04 2.37 -12.57
CA LEU A 111 13.01 2.47 -14.02
C LEU A 111 14.16 1.66 -14.62
N VAL A 112 13.89 0.94 -15.71
CA VAL A 112 14.91 0.24 -16.48
C VAL A 112 14.69 0.44 -17.98
N ASN A 113 15.72 0.23 -18.78
CA ASN A 113 15.58 0.13 -20.23
C ASN A 113 15.40 -1.33 -20.65
N HIS A 114 14.38 -1.59 -21.45
CA HIS A 114 14.12 -2.87 -22.09
C HIS A 114 13.75 -2.62 -23.56
N ASP A 115 14.49 -3.22 -24.50
CA ASP A 115 14.33 -2.95 -25.95
C ASP A 115 14.39 -1.45 -26.31
N ASP A 116 15.30 -0.72 -25.66
CA ASP A 116 15.45 0.75 -25.79
C ASP A 116 14.21 1.56 -25.39
N VAL A 117 13.23 0.91 -24.77
CA VAL A 117 12.05 1.54 -24.16
C VAL A 117 12.24 1.62 -22.64
N LEU A 118 11.84 2.75 -22.07
CA LEU A 118 11.81 2.94 -20.63
C LEU A 118 10.65 2.13 -20.02
N LEU A 119 10.98 1.14 -19.21
CA LEU A 119 10.05 0.26 -18.52
C LEU A 119 9.96 0.66 -17.04
N PRO A 120 8.81 1.19 -16.58
CA PRO A 120 8.56 1.39 -15.17
C PRO A 120 8.27 0.06 -14.46
N VAL A 121 8.94 -0.19 -13.35
CA VAL A 121 8.81 -1.40 -12.54
C VAL A 121 8.35 -1.03 -11.14
N SER A 122 7.24 -1.60 -10.68
CA SER A 122 6.85 -1.55 -9.26
C SER A 122 7.34 -2.81 -8.56
N LEU A 123 8.07 -2.64 -7.47
CA LEU A 123 8.67 -3.72 -6.68
C LEU A 123 7.90 -3.86 -5.37
N LYS A 124 7.40 -5.06 -5.07
CA LYS A 124 6.71 -5.36 -3.81
C LYS A 124 7.37 -6.52 -3.09
N LEU A 125 7.95 -6.25 -1.92
CA LEU A 125 8.42 -7.28 -0.99
C LEU A 125 7.31 -7.60 0.01
N ASN A 126 6.68 -8.76 -0.14
CA ASN A 126 5.50 -9.13 0.63
C ASN A 126 5.65 -10.47 1.35
N LYS A 127 5.02 -10.62 2.53
CA LYS A 127 4.96 -11.92 3.19
C LYS A 127 4.10 -12.88 2.36
N LYS A 128 4.49 -14.15 2.27
CA LYS A 128 3.71 -15.19 1.58
C LYS A 128 2.29 -15.24 2.16
N HIS A 129 1.31 -15.50 1.29
CA HIS A 129 -0.13 -15.51 1.59
C HIS A 129 -0.76 -14.18 2.06
N ALA A 130 0.01 -13.11 2.24
CA ALA A 130 -0.51 -11.80 2.61
C ALA A 130 -1.05 -11.03 1.39
N TYR A 131 -2.00 -10.13 1.64
CA TYR A 131 -2.43 -9.15 0.64
C TYR A 131 -1.27 -8.19 0.31
N VAL A 132 -1.12 -7.86 -0.96
CA VAL A 132 -0.12 -6.93 -1.48
C VAL A 132 -0.72 -5.53 -1.45
N ASN A 133 -0.16 -4.62 -0.65
CA ASN A 133 -0.63 -3.24 -0.65
C ASN A 133 -0.22 -2.54 -1.95
N THR A 134 -1.18 -1.92 -2.62
CA THR A 134 -0.99 -1.27 -3.92
C THR A 134 -1.22 0.23 -3.83
N LYS A 135 -2.25 0.66 -3.08
CA LYS A 135 -2.54 2.08 -2.84
C LYS A 135 -2.88 2.39 -1.39
N SER A 136 -2.61 3.63 -1.03
CA SER A 136 -3.04 4.26 0.21
C SER A 136 -3.42 5.70 -0.09
N GLY A 137 -4.72 6.00 -0.04
CA GLY A 137 -5.27 7.34 -0.27
C GLY A 137 -5.91 7.92 0.99
N GLY A 138 -6.01 9.24 1.07
CA GLY A 138 -6.78 9.91 2.13
C GLY A 138 -8.27 9.70 1.92
N ILE A 139 -9.03 9.44 3.00
CA ILE A 139 -10.47 9.17 2.88
C ILE A 139 -11.24 10.35 2.27
N LYS A 140 -10.76 11.58 2.51
CA LYS A 140 -11.45 12.82 2.15
C LYS A 140 -11.40 13.19 0.67
N SER A 141 -10.59 12.49 -0.13
CA SER A 141 -10.39 12.75 -1.57
C SER A 141 -10.45 11.49 -2.44
N PHE A 142 -10.72 10.32 -1.84
CA PHE A 142 -10.57 9.02 -2.51
C PHE A 142 -11.45 8.87 -3.76
N PHE A 143 -12.74 9.21 -3.69
CA PHE A 143 -13.65 9.09 -4.82
C PHE A 143 -13.32 10.10 -5.92
N LEU A 144 -12.98 11.34 -5.56
CA LEU A 144 -12.54 12.34 -6.54
C LEU A 144 -11.30 11.90 -7.31
N GLN A 145 -10.35 11.28 -6.60
CA GLN A 145 -9.07 10.89 -7.19
C GLN A 145 -9.19 9.64 -8.08
N TYR A 146 -9.93 8.63 -7.64
CA TYR A 146 -9.92 7.32 -8.30
C TYR A 146 -11.17 7.02 -9.12
N PHE A 147 -12.28 7.71 -8.86
CA PHE A 147 -13.54 7.55 -9.58
C PHE A 147 -14.01 8.91 -10.12
N PRO A 148 -13.24 9.54 -11.02
CA PRO A 148 -13.47 10.92 -11.46
C PRO A 148 -14.78 11.11 -12.26
N PHE A 149 -15.41 10.01 -12.67
CA PHE A 149 -16.73 10.02 -13.32
C PHE A 149 -17.90 10.19 -12.32
N LEU A 150 -17.64 10.07 -11.02
CA LEU A 150 -18.62 10.33 -9.99
C LEU A 150 -18.82 11.83 -9.80
N ASP A 151 -20.05 12.23 -9.51
CA ASP A 151 -20.36 13.60 -9.12
C ASP A 151 -19.58 14.00 -7.86
N SER A 152 -18.96 15.18 -7.85
CA SER A 152 -18.11 15.63 -6.75
C SER A 152 -18.86 15.71 -5.41
N SER A 153 -20.18 15.92 -5.43
CA SER A 153 -21.03 15.91 -4.23
C SER A 153 -21.04 14.55 -3.51
N ILE A 154 -20.69 13.45 -4.19
CA ILE A 154 -20.55 12.13 -3.55
C ILE A 154 -19.42 12.15 -2.53
N GLN A 155 -18.26 12.73 -2.87
CA GLN A 155 -17.15 12.87 -1.92
C GLN A 155 -17.52 13.80 -0.77
N GLU A 156 -18.23 14.90 -1.03
CA GLU A 156 -18.66 15.84 0.01
C GLU A 156 -19.62 15.18 1.01
N LYS A 157 -20.63 14.45 0.52
CA LYS A 157 -21.57 13.69 1.36
C LYS A 157 -20.85 12.60 2.15
N PHE A 158 -19.93 11.88 1.51
CA PHE A 158 -19.11 10.87 2.18
C PHE A 158 -18.24 11.50 3.28
N ASN A 159 -17.67 12.68 3.03
CA ASN A 159 -16.88 13.41 4.02
C ASN A 159 -17.71 13.80 5.25
N GLN A 160 -18.95 14.27 5.04
CA GLN A 160 -19.88 14.60 6.11
C GLN A 160 -20.26 13.36 6.94
N LEU A 161 -20.51 12.22 6.28
CA LEU A 161 -20.78 10.96 6.97
C LEU A 161 -19.59 10.52 7.83
N VAL A 162 -18.37 10.62 7.31
CA VAL A 162 -17.15 10.28 8.07
C VAL A 162 -17.02 11.16 9.33
N ASP A 163 -17.30 12.46 9.23
CA ASP A 163 -17.21 13.37 10.38
C ASP A 163 -18.31 13.09 11.41
N LEU A 164 -19.54 12.83 10.96
CA LEU A 164 -20.64 12.43 11.82
C LEU A 164 -20.32 11.14 12.58
N GLU A 165 -19.82 10.13 11.87
CA GLU A 165 -19.47 8.84 12.44
C GLU A 165 -18.27 8.92 13.38
N PHE A 166 -17.32 9.83 13.10
CA PHE A 166 -16.21 10.10 14.01
C PHE A 166 -16.69 10.72 15.32
N SER A 167 -17.57 11.73 15.25
CA SER A 167 -18.18 12.32 16.44
C SER A 167 -18.95 11.27 17.24
N ARG A 168 -19.78 10.46 16.58
CA ARG A 168 -20.52 9.36 17.22
C ARG A 168 -19.58 8.39 17.96
N MET A 169 -18.53 7.93 17.29
CA MET A 169 -17.51 7.06 17.88
C MET A 169 -16.86 7.71 19.11
N ALA A 170 -16.52 9.00 19.02
CA ALA A 170 -15.92 9.73 20.12
C ALA A 170 -16.86 9.86 21.32
N PHE A 171 -18.15 10.17 21.09
CA PHE A 171 -19.17 10.17 22.15
C PHE A 171 -19.32 8.80 22.81
N GLU A 172 -19.44 7.73 22.02
CA GLU A 172 -19.58 6.36 22.53
C GLU A 172 -18.37 5.94 23.39
N LEU A 173 -17.15 6.26 22.94
CA LEU A 173 -15.93 5.98 23.71
C LEU A 173 -15.86 6.80 25.01
N HIS A 174 -16.15 8.10 24.97
CA HIS A 174 -16.08 8.92 26.17
C HIS A 174 -17.14 8.49 27.20
N ALA A 175 -18.37 8.22 26.73
CA ALA A 175 -19.44 7.73 27.59
C ALA A 175 -19.12 6.37 28.24
N LEU A 176 -18.46 5.45 27.51
CA LEU A 176 -18.02 4.16 28.06
C LEU A 176 -17.06 4.31 29.25
N HIS A 177 -16.29 5.40 29.29
CA HIS A 177 -15.28 5.66 30.32
C HIS A 177 -15.66 6.79 31.28
N ASP A 178 -16.96 7.12 31.36
CA ASP A 178 -17.49 8.21 32.19
C ASP A 178 -16.77 9.55 31.99
N LEU A 179 -16.43 9.86 30.73
CA LEU A 179 -15.80 11.10 30.30
C LEU A 179 -16.79 11.99 29.54
N ASP A 180 -16.67 13.30 29.73
CA ASP A 180 -17.37 14.27 28.89
C ASP A 180 -16.64 14.45 27.55
N TYR A 181 -17.37 14.35 26.44
CA TYR A 181 -16.84 14.68 25.11
C TYR A 181 -17.13 16.14 24.74
N SER A 182 -16.07 16.94 24.63
CA SER A 182 -16.13 18.37 24.28
C SER A 182 -15.77 18.65 22.81
N GLY A 183 -15.94 17.66 21.92
CA GLY A 183 -15.61 17.78 20.50
C GLY A 183 -14.18 17.35 20.14
N ASN A 184 -13.36 16.89 21.11
CA ASN A 184 -12.02 16.36 20.88
C ASN A 184 -11.63 15.29 21.92
N PHE A 185 -10.50 14.62 21.71
CA PHE A 185 -9.96 13.59 22.59
C PHE A 185 -8.96 14.12 23.65
N GLY A 186 -9.01 15.42 23.97
CA GLY A 186 -8.09 16.03 24.95
C GLY A 186 -8.23 15.42 26.35
N LEU A 187 -9.47 15.25 26.82
CA LEU A 187 -9.75 14.64 28.13
C LEU A 187 -9.36 13.15 28.17
N TRP A 188 -9.60 12.42 27.07
CA TRP A 188 -9.18 11.03 26.88
C TRP A 188 -7.69 10.85 27.14
N VAL A 189 -6.86 11.68 26.48
CA VAL A 189 -5.40 11.64 26.64
C VAL A 189 -4.98 12.08 28.03
N GLN A 190 -5.60 13.13 28.59
CA GLN A 190 -5.32 13.61 29.94
C GLN A 190 -5.55 12.52 31.01
N LYS A 191 -6.56 11.66 30.82
CA LYS A 191 -6.88 10.55 31.71
C LYS A 191 -5.99 9.31 31.49
N GLY A 192 -5.05 9.37 30.56
CA GLY A 192 -4.06 8.32 30.31
C GLY A 192 -4.56 7.18 29.42
N PHE A 193 -5.70 7.35 28.74
CA PHE A 193 -6.19 6.34 27.80
C PHE A 193 -5.36 6.33 26.50
N SER A 194 -5.18 5.14 25.92
CA SER A 194 -4.37 4.99 24.71
C SER A 194 -5.09 5.56 23.48
N GLU A 195 -4.30 6.16 22.58
CA GLU A 195 -4.76 6.64 21.27
C GLU A 195 -4.50 5.61 20.15
N LEU A 196 -3.93 4.46 20.50
CA LEU A 196 -3.51 3.43 19.56
C LEU A 196 -4.57 2.33 19.46
N PRO A 197 -5.11 2.04 18.25
CA PRO A 197 -6.17 1.04 18.09
C PRO A 197 -5.84 -0.34 18.68
N GLY A 198 -4.56 -0.75 18.62
CA GLY A 198 -4.09 -2.05 19.10
C GLY A 198 -3.97 -2.15 20.62
N GLU A 199 -3.99 -1.04 21.33
CA GLU A 199 -3.83 -0.97 22.79
C GLU A 199 -5.17 -0.75 23.51
N LEU A 200 -6.26 -0.57 22.77
CA LEU A 200 -7.60 -0.48 23.33
C LEU A 200 -8.03 -1.80 23.95
N ASP A 201 -8.77 -1.71 25.06
CA ASP A 201 -9.53 -2.81 25.63
C ASP A 201 -10.59 -3.33 24.63
N GLN A 202 -11.21 -4.46 24.95
CA GLN A 202 -12.10 -5.14 24.01
C GLN A 202 -13.34 -4.32 23.65
N ASP A 203 -13.92 -3.58 24.59
CA ASP A 203 -15.16 -2.83 24.39
C ASP A 203 -14.89 -1.56 23.60
N SER A 204 -13.86 -0.80 23.97
CA SER A 204 -13.39 0.36 23.21
C SER A 204 -13.02 -0.02 21.77
N ARG A 205 -12.38 -1.19 21.59
CA ARG A 205 -12.02 -1.72 20.27
C ARG A 205 -13.24 -2.11 19.45
N ASN A 206 -14.30 -2.62 20.07
CA ASN A 206 -15.55 -2.96 19.37
C ASN A 206 -16.26 -1.71 18.86
N ILE A 207 -16.30 -0.64 19.65
CA ILE A 207 -16.80 0.68 19.22
C ILE A 207 -16.00 1.17 18.01
N LEU A 208 -14.67 1.15 18.11
CA LEU A 208 -13.79 1.60 17.04
C LEU A 208 -13.93 0.76 15.74
N LYS A 209 -14.10 -0.55 15.86
CA LYS A 209 -14.36 -1.44 14.70
C LYS A 209 -15.70 -1.12 14.03
N SER A 210 -16.74 -0.88 14.84
CA SER A 210 -18.08 -0.56 14.35
C SER A 210 -18.09 0.75 13.58
N TYR A 211 -17.34 1.75 14.06
CA TYR A 211 -17.11 3.00 13.34
C TYR A 211 -16.52 2.78 11.94
N TYR A 212 -15.44 2.01 11.82
CA TYR A 212 -14.86 1.73 10.50
C TYR A 212 -15.78 0.90 9.59
N ALA A 213 -16.56 -0.01 10.16
CA ALA A 213 -17.52 -0.82 9.41
C ALA A 213 -18.63 0.06 8.80
N ARG A 214 -19.16 1.05 9.53
CA ARG A 214 -20.19 1.97 9.01
C ARG A 214 -19.67 2.83 7.85
N ILE A 215 -18.43 3.31 7.94
CA ILE A 215 -17.77 3.99 6.82
C ILE A 215 -17.61 3.06 5.62
N ALA A 216 -17.16 1.83 5.86
CA ALA A 216 -16.98 0.85 4.78
C ALA A 216 -18.29 0.44 4.12
N GLN A 217 -19.40 0.43 4.87
CA GLN A 217 -20.74 0.17 4.36
C GLN A 217 -21.21 1.28 3.41
N GLU A 218 -20.97 2.54 3.75
CA GLU A 218 -21.28 3.66 2.85
C GLU A 218 -20.41 3.59 1.59
N MET A 219 -19.12 3.29 1.74
CA MET A 219 -18.22 3.07 0.61
C MET A 219 -18.69 1.91 -0.28
N HIS A 220 -19.17 0.81 0.30
CA HIS A 220 -19.77 -0.30 -0.44
C HIS A 220 -20.97 0.15 -1.27
N THR A 221 -21.85 0.95 -0.68
CA THR A 221 -23.05 1.48 -1.33
C THR A 221 -22.68 2.38 -2.51
N ILE A 222 -21.74 3.31 -2.32
CA ILE A 222 -21.25 4.21 -3.37
C ILE A 222 -20.64 3.41 -4.52
N LEU A 223 -19.73 2.47 -4.23
CA LEU A 223 -19.07 1.65 -5.25
C LEU A 223 -20.06 0.76 -6.00
N SER A 224 -21.02 0.17 -5.29
CA SER A 224 -22.08 -0.67 -5.88
C SER A 224 -22.96 0.14 -6.84
N ASN A 225 -23.29 1.37 -6.48
CA ASN A 225 -24.06 2.26 -7.35
C ASN A 225 -23.22 2.73 -8.55
N ALA A 226 -21.95 3.07 -8.33
CA ALA A 226 -21.01 3.45 -9.39
C ALA A 226 -20.87 2.36 -10.45
N GLN A 227 -20.71 1.10 -10.00
CA GLN A 227 -20.63 -0.07 -10.89
C GLN A 227 -21.91 -0.25 -11.72
N LYS A 228 -23.09 -0.07 -11.12
CA LYS A 228 -24.37 -0.22 -11.81
C LYS A 228 -24.63 0.89 -12.83
N GLN A 229 -24.28 2.12 -12.49
CA GLN A 229 -24.60 3.30 -13.31
C GLN A 229 -23.62 3.50 -14.46
N ASN A 230 -22.32 3.27 -14.22
CA ASN A 230 -21.25 3.49 -15.21
C ASN A 230 -20.24 2.33 -15.17
N PRO A 231 -20.62 1.11 -15.63
CA PRO A 231 -19.79 -0.08 -15.48
C PRO A 231 -18.42 0.02 -16.15
N GLU A 232 -18.34 0.63 -17.34
CA GLU A 232 -17.07 0.79 -18.06
C GLU A 232 -16.11 1.75 -17.35
N ALA A 233 -16.61 2.92 -16.91
CA ALA A 233 -15.81 3.88 -16.17
C ALA A 233 -15.38 3.34 -14.80
N PHE A 234 -16.28 2.61 -14.13
CA PHE A 234 -15.98 1.91 -12.89
C PHE A 234 -14.85 0.89 -13.08
N ALA A 235 -14.93 0.04 -14.11
CA ALA A 235 -13.90 -0.94 -14.43
C ALA A 235 -12.54 -0.29 -14.72
N ALA A 236 -12.52 0.81 -15.47
CA ALA A 236 -11.30 1.57 -15.76
C ALA A 236 -10.65 2.15 -14.48
N SER A 237 -11.46 2.56 -13.51
CA SER A 237 -11.03 3.08 -12.21
C SER A 237 -10.38 2.04 -11.28
N LEU A 238 -10.58 0.73 -11.52
CA LEU A 238 -10.02 -0.32 -10.65
C LEU A 238 -8.51 -0.53 -10.86
N ALA A 239 -8.01 -0.38 -12.08
CA ALA A 239 -6.60 -0.68 -12.38
C ALA A 239 -5.60 0.17 -11.58
N PRO A 240 -5.78 1.50 -11.43
CA PRO A 240 -4.94 2.31 -10.54
C PRO A 240 -4.98 1.86 -9.08
N LEU A 241 -6.11 1.35 -8.59
CA LEU A 241 -6.23 0.82 -7.23
C LEU A 241 -5.46 -0.49 -7.05
N MET A 242 -5.20 -1.23 -8.13
CA MET A 242 -4.47 -2.51 -8.15
C MET A 242 -2.98 -2.35 -8.46
N GLY A 243 -2.47 -1.12 -8.49
CA GLY A 243 -1.05 -0.87 -8.76
C GLY A 243 -0.70 -0.88 -10.25
N PHE A 244 -1.68 -0.53 -11.10
CA PHE A 244 -1.51 -0.26 -12.53
C PHE A 244 -2.03 1.14 -12.86
N GLY A 245 -1.48 2.17 -12.22
CA GLY A 245 -1.79 3.57 -12.54
C GLY A 245 -1.44 3.96 -13.98
N LYS A 246 -0.54 3.21 -14.62
CA LYS A 246 -0.16 3.29 -16.03
C LYS A 246 -0.09 1.90 -16.66
N SER A 247 -0.41 1.82 -17.95
CA SER A 247 -0.44 0.55 -18.71
C SER A 247 0.93 -0.10 -18.85
N GLU A 248 1.99 0.70 -18.79
CA GLU A 248 3.38 0.27 -19.02
C GLU A 248 4.04 -0.32 -17.77
N ILE A 249 3.40 -0.24 -16.60
CA ILE A 249 3.98 -0.72 -15.34
C ILE A 249 4.08 -2.24 -15.36
N LEU A 250 5.29 -2.73 -15.15
CA LEU A 250 5.56 -4.12 -14.75
C LEU A 250 5.52 -4.20 -13.22
N GLN A 251 4.51 -4.88 -12.68
CA GLN A 251 4.41 -5.12 -11.25
C GLN A 251 5.12 -6.45 -10.91
N VAL A 252 6.14 -6.37 -10.06
CA VAL A 252 6.93 -7.52 -9.61
C VAL A 252 6.71 -7.71 -8.12
N ILE A 253 6.18 -8.87 -7.75
CA ILE A 253 5.82 -9.19 -6.37
C ILE A 253 6.69 -10.36 -5.90
N CYS A 254 7.55 -10.09 -4.93
CA CYS A 254 8.36 -11.09 -4.24
C CYS A 254 7.65 -11.51 -2.94
N PHE A 255 7.01 -12.68 -2.96
CA PHE A 255 6.42 -13.30 -1.79
C PHE A 255 7.46 -14.13 -1.03
N HIS A 256 7.64 -13.83 0.24
CA HIS A 256 8.70 -14.45 1.03
C HIS A 256 8.20 -15.02 2.37
N GLU A 257 8.94 -15.99 2.89
CA GLU A 257 8.88 -16.41 4.27
C GLU A 257 10.22 -16.12 4.95
N PHE A 258 10.23 -15.07 5.77
CA PHE A 258 11.38 -14.75 6.61
C PHE A 258 11.01 -15.03 8.07
N PRO A 259 11.88 -15.68 8.87
CA PRO A 259 13.26 -16.08 8.55
C PRO A 259 13.42 -17.53 8.05
N SER A 260 12.35 -18.23 7.65
CA SER A 260 12.40 -19.68 7.34
C SER A 260 13.38 -20.05 6.23
N GLY A 261 13.71 -19.11 5.34
CA GLY A 261 14.71 -19.30 4.29
C GLY A 261 14.20 -20.08 3.08
N GLU A 262 12.89 -20.32 3.00
CA GLU A 262 12.27 -20.87 1.80
C GLU A 262 12.52 -19.96 0.59
N SER A 263 12.64 -20.57 -0.59
CA SER A 263 12.74 -19.83 -1.85
C SER A 263 11.53 -18.90 -2.01
N PRO A 264 11.74 -17.61 -2.31
CA PRO A 264 10.65 -16.70 -2.55
C PRO A 264 9.89 -17.09 -3.81
N ASP A 265 8.59 -16.84 -3.78
CA ASP A 265 7.70 -16.97 -4.93
C ASP A 265 7.57 -15.59 -5.60
N ILE A 266 7.94 -15.50 -6.87
CA ILE A 266 8.08 -14.21 -7.57
C ILE A 266 7.12 -14.19 -8.75
N ASP A 267 6.06 -13.39 -8.60
CA ASP A 267 5.05 -13.19 -9.62
C ASP A 267 5.29 -11.86 -10.35
N LEU A 268 5.08 -11.86 -11.67
CA LEU A 268 5.20 -10.70 -12.54
C LEU A 268 3.89 -10.50 -13.28
N HIS A 269 3.42 -9.26 -13.29
CA HIS A 269 2.13 -8.92 -13.85
C HIS A 269 2.18 -7.60 -14.61
N THR A 270 1.45 -7.56 -15.71
CA THR A 270 1.27 -6.40 -16.58
C THR A 270 -0.19 -5.94 -16.53
N TYR A 271 -0.45 -4.72 -16.99
CA TYR A 271 -1.82 -4.24 -17.14
C TYR A 271 -2.67 -5.17 -18.03
N SER A 272 -2.07 -5.78 -19.06
CA SER A 272 -2.76 -6.71 -19.96
C SER A 272 -3.28 -7.96 -19.24
N ASP A 273 -2.58 -8.43 -18.20
CA ASP A 273 -3.01 -9.58 -17.38
C ASP A 273 -4.29 -9.28 -16.60
N LEU A 274 -4.46 -8.01 -16.19
CA LEU A 274 -5.62 -7.52 -15.45
C LEU A 274 -6.77 -7.13 -16.38
N LYS A 275 -6.47 -6.44 -17.50
CA LYS A 275 -7.44 -5.79 -18.39
C LYS A 275 -8.57 -6.72 -18.84
N LYS A 276 -8.23 -7.98 -19.14
CA LYS A 276 -9.19 -9.02 -19.59
C LYS A 276 -10.28 -9.38 -18.57
N TYR A 277 -10.12 -9.00 -17.30
CA TYR A 277 -11.06 -9.33 -16.22
C TYR A 277 -11.78 -8.09 -15.64
N LEU A 278 -11.37 -6.88 -16.01
CA LEU A 278 -11.89 -5.64 -15.41
C LEU A 278 -13.39 -5.44 -15.66
N SER A 279 -13.87 -5.78 -16.85
CA SER A 279 -15.30 -5.67 -17.20
C SER A 279 -16.18 -6.60 -16.39
N ASP A 280 -15.63 -7.73 -15.93
CA ASP A 280 -16.34 -8.77 -15.18
C ASP A 280 -16.15 -8.64 -13.67
N ALA A 281 -15.57 -7.52 -13.21
CA ALA A 281 -15.37 -7.25 -11.80
C ALA A 281 -16.70 -7.36 -11.03
N LYS A 282 -16.70 -7.96 -9.85
CA LYS A 282 -17.89 -8.08 -9.00
C LYS A 282 -17.59 -7.60 -7.60
N ILE A 283 -18.37 -6.64 -7.12
CA ILE A 283 -18.35 -6.25 -5.72
C ILE A 283 -19.03 -7.37 -4.92
N GLY A 284 -18.33 -7.91 -3.93
CA GLY A 284 -18.86 -8.93 -3.02
C GLY A 284 -19.92 -8.37 -2.07
N GLU A 285 -20.61 -9.27 -1.38
CA GLU A 285 -21.54 -8.87 -0.32
C GLU A 285 -20.80 -8.18 0.83
N PHE A 286 -21.42 -7.15 1.40
CA PHE A 286 -20.87 -6.47 2.55
C PHE A 286 -21.04 -7.33 3.80
N ASN A 287 -19.94 -7.74 4.42
CA ASN A 287 -19.91 -8.64 5.58
C ASN A 287 -19.56 -7.90 6.90
N SER A 288 -19.92 -6.62 7.02
CA SER A 288 -19.72 -5.80 8.24
C SER A 288 -18.26 -5.65 8.68
N ILE A 289 -17.31 -5.89 7.78
CA ILE A 289 -15.90 -5.58 8.01
C ILE A 289 -15.58 -4.17 7.52
N ALA A 290 -14.44 -3.62 7.97
CA ALA A 290 -13.97 -2.29 7.58
C ALA A 290 -13.47 -2.21 6.12
N SER A 291 -14.04 -2.98 5.18
CA SER A 291 -13.53 -3.09 3.82
C SER A 291 -14.57 -3.58 2.81
N VAL A 292 -14.36 -3.20 1.56
CA VAL A 292 -15.10 -3.67 0.39
C VAL A 292 -14.20 -4.62 -0.41
N GLU A 293 -14.75 -5.77 -0.79
CA GLU A 293 -14.06 -6.81 -1.55
C GLU A 293 -14.60 -6.86 -2.98
N LEU A 294 -13.69 -6.96 -3.95
CA LEU A 294 -14.02 -7.12 -5.35
C LEU A 294 -13.31 -8.35 -5.91
N ASP A 295 -14.04 -9.16 -6.65
CA ASP A 295 -13.52 -10.28 -7.43
C ASP A 295 -13.29 -9.85 -8.88
N ILE A 296 -12.08 -10.08 -9.39
CA ILE A 296 -11.64 -9.64 -10.72
C ILE A 296 -10.83 -10.78 -11.36
N GLY A 297 -11.53 -11.81 -11.86
CA GLY A 297 -10.89 -13.03 -12.38
C GLY A 297 -10.05 -13.73 -11.31
N PRO A 298 -8.74 -13.99 -11.55
CA PRO A 298 -7.84 -14.57 -10.54
C PRO A 298 -7.44 -13.57 -9.46
N TRP A 299 -7.88 -12.32 -9.52
CA TRP A 299 -7.50 -11.28 -8.57
C TRP A 299 -8.64 -11.01 -7.59
N SER A 300 -8.27 -10.65 -6.37
CA SER A 300 -9.16 -10.02 -5.42
C SER A 300 -8.60 -8.65 -5.03
N LEU A 301 -9.42 -7.62 -5.11
CA LEU A 301 -9.10 -6.26 -4.64
C LEU A 301 -9.84 -6.00 -3.33
N HIS A 302 -9.08 -5.57 -2.32
CA HIS A 302 -9.59 -5.16 -1.03
C HIS A 302 -9.43 -3.66 -0.85
N ILE A 303 -10.52 -2.93 -0.65
CA ILE A 303 -10.54 -1.51 -0.37
C ILE A 303 -10.93 -1.34 1.10
N ARG A 304 -9.95 -1.04 1.96
CA ARG A 304 -10.09 -1.08 3.41
C ARG A 304 -9.96 0.29 4.05
N VAL A 305 -10.91 0.63 4.93
CA VAL A 305 -10.83 1.77 5.84
C VAL A 305 -9.86 1.43 6.96
N LYS A 306 -8.81 2.23 7.13
CA LYS A 306 -7.83 2.08 8.20
C LYS A 306 -7.58 3.42 8.91
N PRO A 307 -7.35 3.41 10.23
CA PRO A 307 -6.79 4.58 10.88
C PRO A 307 -5.43 4.93 10.29
N MET A 308 -5.02 6.18 10.50
CA MET A 308 -3.61 6.54 10.51
C MET A 308 -2.92 5.93 11.75
N ASN A 309 -1.92 6.60 12.31
CA ASN A 309 -1.21 6.07 13.48
C ASN A 309 -2.05 6.12 14.77
N LYS A 310 -3.02 7.04 14.85
CA LYS A 310 -3.91 7.25 15.99
C LYS A 310 -5.37 7.27 15.53
N PHE A 311 -6.30 6.79 16.36
CA PHE A 311 -7.74 6.87 16.04
C PHE A 311 -8.40 8.16 16.54
N THR A 312 -7.72 8.93 17.39
CA THR A 312 -8.20 10.18 18.01
C THR A 312 -8.22 11.38 17.05
N THR A 313 -7.94 11.14 15.77
CA THR A 313 -7.94 12.14 14.71
C THR A 313 -8.89 11.70 13.59
N THR A 314 -9.52 12.66 12.91
CA THR A 314 -10.34 12.40 11.71
C THR A 314 -9.53 11.96 10.49
N ALA A 315 -8.21 11.91 10.60
CA ALA A 315 -7.32 11.43 9.55
C ALA A 315 -7.44 9.89 9.40
N ILE A 316 -8.21 9.47 8.40
CA ILE A 316 -8.42 8.07 8.01
C ILE A 316 -7.86 7.89 6.60
N LYS A 317 -7.32 6.71 6.34
CA LYS A 317 -6.87 6.30 5.01
C LYS A 317 -7.74 5.18 4.45
N ILE A 318 -7.87 5.17 3.14
CA ILE A 318 -8.34 4.02 2.38
C ILE A 318 -7.11 3.33 1.82
N ASN A 319 -6.96 2.05 2.18
CA ASN A 319 -5.87 1.21 1.70
C ASN A 319 -6.43 0.19 0.73
N CYS A 320 -5.86 0.18 -0.47
CA CYS A 320 -6.15 -0.83 -1.48
C CYS A 320 -5.05 -1.89 -1.45
N SER A 321 -5.46 -3.15 -1.49
CA SER A 321 -4.54 -4.27 -1.53
C SER A 321 -5.10 -5.40 -2.36
N ILE A 322 -4.23 -6.13 -3.04
CA ILE A 322 -4.62 -7.20 -3.94
C ILE A 322 -4.15 -8.56 -3.44
N LYS A 323 -4.84 -9.62 -3.87
CA LYS A 323 -4.40 -11.00 -3.72
C LYS A 323 -4.62 -11.73 -5.04
N VAL A 324 -3.57 -12.38 -5.53
CA VAL A 324 -3.64 -13.29 -6.67
C VAL A 324 -4.05 -14.66 -6.13
N ARG A 325 -5.16 -15.19 -6.63
CA ARG A 325 -5.63 -16.56 -6.37
C ARG A 325 -4.91 -17.47 -7.37
N LYS A 326 -4.02 -18.33 -6.87
CA LYS A 326 -3.32 -19.34 -7.67
C LYS A 326 -4.24 -20.53 -7.92
#